data_AF-A0A9Q4FGX8-F1
#
_entry.id   AF-A0A9Q4FGX8-F1
#
_cell.length_a   1.000
_cell.length_b   1.000
_cell.length_c   1.000
_cell.angle_alpha   90.00
_cell.angle_beta   90.00
_cell.angle_gamma   90.00
#
_symmetry.space_group_name_H-M   'P 1'
#
loop_
_entity.id
_entity.type
_entity.pdbx_description
1 polymer ?
#
loop_
_entity_poly.entity_id
_entity_poly.type
_entity_poly.pdbx_seq_one_letter_code
_entity_poly.pdbx_strand_id
1 'polypeptide(L)'
;SGRILKSMNADKQMGMNVISAKDHGESFQMLESGRAVAFMMDDALLAGEMAKAKKPDDWAVTGTAQSYEIYGCMVRKGDAPFKKAVDDAIIATYKSGDINAIYTKWFMSPVPPKGLNLNFPMSDKLKELIQNPTDKAAEDKKA
;
A
#
# COMPACT_ATOMS: atom_id res chain seq x y z
N SER A 1 8.22 3.47 -4.67
CA SER A 1 8.28 4.73 -3.88
C SER A 1 9.63 5.47 -3.96
N GLY A 2 10.78 4.94 -3.49
CA GLY A 2 12.04 5.70 -3.40
C GLY A 2 12.59 6.29 -4.72
N ARG A 3 12.43 5.58 -5.85
CA ARG A 3 12.80 6.11 -7.19
C ARG A 3 11.94 7.30 -7.60
N ILE A 4 10.64 7.24 -7.33
CA ILE A 4 9.67 8.31 -7.66
C ILE A 4 10.03 9.58 -6.89
N LEU A 5 10.31 9.45 -5.59
CA LEU A 5 10.69 10.59 -4.75
C LEU A 5 11.97 11.28 -5.23
N LYS A 6 12.98 10.49 -5.63
CA LYS A 6 14.24 11.02 -6.17
C LYS A 6 14.03 11.72 -7.53
N SER A 7 13.21 11.15 -8.42
CA SER A 7 12.86 11.79 -9.70
C SER A 7 12.15 13.11 -9.46
N MET A 8 11.07 13.09 -8.66
CA MET A 8 10.29 14.29 -8.32
C MET A 8 11.16 15.39 -7.69
N ASN A 9 12.08 15.02 -6.79
CA ASN A 9 13.01 15.97 -6.18
C ASN A 9 13.89 16.68 -7.21
N ALA A 10 14.40 15.93 -8.19
CA ALA A 10 15.23 16.44 -9.27
C ALA A 10 14.41 17.28 -10.26
N ASP A 11 13.30 16.72 -10.76
CA ASP A 11 12.45 17.31 -11.80
C ASP A 11 11.80 18.62 -11.33
N LYS A 12 11.37 18.67 -10.07
CA LYS A 12 10.72 19.85 -9.47
C LYS A 12 11.67 20.71 -8.63
N GLN A 13 12.98 20.40 -8.65
CA GLN A 13 14.02 21.15 -7.93
C GLN A 13 13.69 21.42 -6.45
N MET A 14 13.19 20.41 -5.74
CA MET A 14 12.59 20.58 -4.41
C MET A 14 13.61 20.68 -3.27
N GLY A 15 14.90 20.41 -3.53
CA GLY A 15 15.97 20.50 -2.53
C GLY A 15 15.82 19.54 -1.35
N MET A 16 15.06 18.44 -1.48
CA MET A 16 14.84 17.48 -0.41
C MET A 16 16.09 16.65 -0.14
N ASN A 17 16.37 16.39 1.14
CA ASN A 17 17.33 15.36 1.56
C ASN A 17 16.63 14.00 1.66
N VAL A 18 16.78 13.15 0.65
CA VAL A 18 16.09 11.84 0.58
C VAL A 18 16.89 10.77 1.33
N ILE A 19 16.35 10.34 2.48
CA ILE A 19 16.94 9.30 3.32
C ILE A 19 16.37 7.93 2.93
N SER A 20 17.24 6.91 2.80
CA SER A 20 16.83 5.52 2.58
C SER A 20 17.04 4.72 3.87
N ALA A 21 15.98 4.09 4.37
CA ALA A 21 16.03 3.19 5.53
C ALA A 21 15.95 1.72 5.09
N LYS A 22 16.22 0.80 6.01
CA LYS A 22 16.23 -0.64 5.75
C LYS A 22 14.84 -1.21 5.51
N ASP A 23 13.84 -0.74 6.26
CA ASP A 23 12.45 -1.19 6.17
C ASP A 23 11.45 -0.08 6.56
N HIS A 24 10.16 -0.40 6.48
CA HIS A 24 9.07 0.54 6.77
C HIS A 24 9.04 0.97 8.23
N GLY A 25 9.37 0.07 9.15
CA GLY A 25 9.39 0.36 10.58
C GLY A 25 10.51 1.34 10.94
N GLU A 26 11.70 1.13 10.39
CA GLU A 26 12.81 2.09 10.56
C GLU A 26 12.48 3.45 9.93
N SER A 27 11.84 3.45 8.76
CA SER A 27 11.40 4.69 8.10
C SER A 27 10.42 5.48 8.97
N PHE A 28 9.43 4.80 9.55
CA PHE A 28 8.48 5.44 10.47
C PHE A 28 9.14 5.89 11.77
N GLN A 29 10.10 5.13 12.31
CA GLN A 29 10.87 5.57 13.48
C GLN A 29 11.72 6.81 13.20
N MET A 30 12.24 7.00 11.99
CA MET A 30 12.92 8.25 11.62
C MET A 30 11.95 9.45 11.65
N LEU A 31 10.71 9.25 11.21
CA LEU A 31 9.65 10.26 11.32
C LEU A 31 9.27 10.51 12.79
N GLU A 32 8.97 9.46 13.57
CA GLU A 32 8.57 9.55 14.98
C GLU A 32 9.66 10.19 15.88
N SER A 33 10.93 10.03 15.51
CA SER A 33 12.07 10.63 16.23
C SER A 33 12.49 12.02 15.72
N GLY A 34 11.81 12.57 14.71
CA GLY A 34 12.13 13.88 14.13
C GLY A 34 13.38 13.92 13.24
N ARG A 35 13.94 12.76 12.86
CA ARG A 35 15.05 12.66 11.90
C ARG A 35 14.59 12.89 10.45
N ALA A 36 13.30 12.73 10.19
CA ALA A 36 12.64 13.08 8.93
C ALA A 36 11.34 13.83 9.24
N VAL A 37 10.92 14.68 8.30
CA VAL A 37 9.67 15.47 8.42
C VAL A 37 8.48 14.81 7.71
N ALA A 38 8.74 13.82 6.86
CA ALA A 38 7.71 13.05 6.15
C ALA A 38 8.24 11.65 5.78
N PHE A 39 7.33 10.68 5.67
CA PHE A 39 7.61 9.34 5.18
C PHE A 39 6.74 9.04 3.95
N MET A 40 7.36 8.89 2.78
CA MET A 40 6.66 8.54 1.55
C MET A 40 6.62 7.02 1.36
N MET A 41 5.44 6.44 1.42
CA MET A 41 5.17 5.02 1.17
C MET A 41 3.72 4.83 0.74
N ASP A 42 3.35 3.60 0.44
CA ASP A 42 2.00 3.20 0.07
C ASP A 42 1.05 3.43 1.25
N ASP A 43 -0.16 3.91 0.97
CA ASP A 43 -1.12 4.38 1.97
C ASP A 43 -1.51 3.32 3.00
N ALA A 44 -1.72 2.08 2.58
CA ALA A 44 -1.99 0.96 3.48
C ALA A 44 -0.81 0.64 4.40
N LEU A 45 0.43 0.77 3.92
CA LEU A 45 1.64 0.59 4.74
C LEU A 45 1.80 1.75 5.73
N LEU A 46 1.52 2.98 5.30
CA LEU A 46 1.49 4.14 6.20
C LEU A 46 0.44 3.97 7.30
N ALA A 47 -0.78 3.55 6.96
CA ALA A 47 -1.82 3.26 7.94
C ALA A 47 -1.39 2.16 8.93
N GLY A 48 -0.70 1.13 8.44
CA GLY A 48 -0.10 0.08 9.26
C GLY A 48 0.94 0.59 10.26
N GLU A 49 1.84 1.48 9.83
CA GLU A 49 2.84 2.09 10.71
C GLU A 49 2.19 3.07 11.70
N MET A 50 1.25 3.90 11.26
CA MET A 50 0.50 4.82 12.12
C MET A 50 -0.25 4.10 13.23
N ALA A 51 -0.94 2.99 12.91
CA ALA A 51 -1.63 2.18 13.90
C ALA A 51 -0.69 1.63 14.99
N LYS A 52 0.58 1.40 14.66
CA LYS A 52 1.61 0.91 15.59
C LYS A 52 2.32 2.01 16.38
N ALA A 53 2.12 3.29 16.03
CA ALA A 53 2.80 4.43 16.62
C ALA A 53 2.50 4.58 18.13
N LYS A 54 3.36 5.30 18.85
CA LYS A 54 3.13 5.58 20.28
C LYS A 54 1.87 6.41 20.51
N LYS A 55 1.60 7.33 19.58
CA LYS A 55 0.41 8.19 19.54
C LYS A 55 -0.12 8.20 18.11
N PRO A 56 -1.00 7.25 17.74
CA PRO A 56 -1.51 7.14 16.37
C PRO A 56 -2.18 8.42 15.85
N ASP A 57 -2.87 9.16 16.74
CA ASP A 57 -3.61 10.39 16.40
C ASP A 57 -2.71 11.60 16.05
N ASP A 58 -1.40 11.51 16.30
CA ASP A 58 -0.43 12.57 15.95
C ASP A 58 -0.03 12.52 14.45
N TRP A 59 -0.48 11.52 13.71
CA TRP A 59 -0.05 11.25 12.34
C TRP A 59 -1.19 11.33 11.34
N ALA A 60 -0.88 11.76 10.12
CA ALA A 60 -1.84 11.79 9.02
C ALA A 60 -1.17 11.41 7.69
N VAL A 61 -1.89 10.66 6.86
CA VAL A 61 -1.55 10.46 5.45
C VAL A 61 -2.09 11.64 4.65
N THR A 62 -1.22 12.32 3.91
CA THR A 62 -1.56 13.56 3.19
C THR A 62 -0.87 13.63 1.83
N GLY A 63 -1.24 14.63 1.04
CA GLY A 63 -0.71 14.88 -0.30
C GLY A 63 -1.42 14.13 -1.42
N THR A 64 -1.00 14.40 -2.65
CA THR A 64 -1.52 13.72 -3.84
C THR A 64 -0.73 12.44 -4.09
N ALA A 65 -1.43 11.32 -4.32
CA ALA A 65 -0.80 10.05 -4.69
C ALA A 65 0.08 10.22 -5.94
N GLN A 66 1.35 9.80 -5.84
CA GLN A 66 2.33 9.90 -6.93
C GLN A 66 2.29 8.69 -7.88
N SER A 67 1.76 7.56 -7.43
CA SER A 67 1.50 6.37 -8.23
C SER A 67 0.22 5.70 -7.72
N TYR A 68 -0.38 4.88 -8.59
CA TYR A 68 -1.35 3.87 -8.18
C TYR A 68 -0.71 2.53 -8.49
N GLU A 69 -0.66 1.64 -7.51
CA GLU A 69 0.04 0.36 -7.63
C GLU A 69 -0.95 -0.75 -7.33
N ILE A 70 -1.16 -1.66 -8.29
CA ILE A 70 -2.01 -2.85 -8.10
C ILE A 70 -1.10 -3.97 -7.61
N TYR A 71 -1.36 -4.43 -6.39
CA TYR A 71 -0.63 -5.56 -5.83
C TYR A 71 -1.14 -6.86 -6.44
N GLY A 72 -0.21 -7.76 -6.79
CA GLY A 72 -0.50 -9.07 -7.35
C GLY A 72 0.40 -10.15 -6.75
N CYS A 73 -0.08 -11.39 -6.78
CA CYS A 73 0.73 -12.55 -6.40
C CYS A 73 1.82 -12.78 -7.46
N MET A 74 3.08 -12.66 -7.06
CA MET A 74 4.21 -12.90 -7.96
C MET A 74 4.37 -14.41 -8.21
N VAL A 75 4.47 -14.79 -9.48
CA VAL A 75 4.69 -16.16 -9.93
C VAL A 75 5.88 -16.23 -10.89
N ARG A 76 6.41 -17.43 -11.14
CA ARG A 76 7.50 -17.62 -12.11
C ARG A 76 7.02 -17.30 -13.52
N LYS A 77 7.87 -16.61 -14.30
CA LYS A 77 7.60 -16.31 -15.71
C LYS A 77 7.53 -17.61 -16.53
N GLY A 78 6.56 -17.69 -17.43
CA GLY A 78 6.38 -18.83 -18.35
C GLY A 78 5.52 -19.98 -17.80
N ASP A 79 5.20 -19.97 -16.51
CA ASP A 79 4.36 -20.99 -15.86
C ASP A 79 2.87 -20.64 -16.02
N ALA A 80 2.38 -20.68 -17.26
CA ALA A 80 1.01 -20.29 -17.61
C ALA A 80 -0.07 -21.13 -16.89
N PRO A 81 0.07 -22.46 -16.72
CA PRO A 81 -0.90 -23.25 -15.97
C PRO A 81 -0.99 -22.82 -14.50
N PHE A 82 0.15 -22.57 -13.84
CA PHE A 82 0.15 -22.12 -12.45
C PHE A 82 -0.44 -20.73 -12.30
N LYS A 83 -0.07 -19.78 -13.19
CA LYS A 83 -0.68 -18.45 -13.21
C LYS A 83 -2.21 -18.55 -13.34
N LYS A 84 -2.71 -19.37 -14.26
CA LYS A 84 -4.16 -19.57 -14.44
C LYS A 84 -4.82 -20.09 -13.16
N ALA A 85 -4.23 -21.06 -12.48
CA ALA A 85 -4.78 -21.57 -11.23
C ALA A 85 -4.86 -20.50 -10.13
N VAL A 86 -3.83 -19.64 -10.03
CA VAL A 86 -3.81 -18.51 -9.09
C VAL A 86 -4.88 -17.47 -9.46
N ASP A 87 -4.96 -17.08 -10.73
CA ASP A 87 -5.95 -16.11 -11.22
C ASP A 87 -7.37 -16.63 -10.98
N ASP A 88 -7.65 -17.89 -11.30
CA ASP A 88 -8.97 -18.51 -11.10
C ASP A 88 -9.38 -18.53 -9.62
N ALA A 89 -8.44 -18.81 -8.71
CA ALA A 89 -8.70 -18.80 -7.26
C ALA A 89 -9.01 -17.39 -6.73
N ILE A 90 -8.28 -16.37 -7.21
CA ILE A 90 -8.52 -14.97 -6.84
C ILE A 90 -9.89 -14.54 -7.38
N ILE A 91 -10.19 -14.82 -8.65
CA ILE A 91 -11.49 -14.50 -9.26
C ILE A 91 -12.64 -15.18 -8.52
N ALA A 92 -12.47 -16.45 -8.12
CA ALA A 92 -13.47 -17.16 -7.33
C ALA A 92 -13.72 -16.47 -5.98
N THR A 93 -12.66 -16.04 -5.29
CA THR A 93 -12.73 -15.30 -4.01
C THR A 93 -13.44 -13.96 -4.15
N TYR A 94 -13.24 -13.27 -5.28
CA TYR A 94 -13.94 -12.02 -5.57
C TYR A 94 -15.42 -12.26 -5.88
N LYS A 95 -15.72 -13.26 -6.72
CA LYS A 95 -17.10 -13.60 -7.12
C LYS A 95 -17.95 -14.13 -5.97
N SER A 96 -17.37 -14.88 -5.04
CA SER A 96 -18.10 -15.37 -3.86
C SER A 96 -18.43 -14.26 -2.87
N GLY A 97 -17.71 -13.13 -2.92
CA GLY A 97 -17.81 -12.06 -1.94
C GLY A 97 -16.98 -12.29 -0.67
N ASP A 98 -16.26 -13.40 -0.56
CA ASP A 98 -15.39 -13.72 0.59
C ASP A 98 -14.33 -12.65 0.82
N ILE A 99 -13.91 -11.96 -0.24
CA ILE A 99 -13.00 -10.81 -0.17
C ILE A 99 -13.49 -9.72 0.79
N ASN A 100 -14.80 -9.52 0.96
CA ASN A 100 -15.32 -8.51 1.88
C ASN A 100 -15.05 -8.89 3.34
N ALA A 101 -15.21 -10.16 3.70
CA ALA A 101 -14.91 -10.66 5.04
C ALA A 101 -13.40 -10.64 5.31
N ILE A 102 -12.59 -11.02 4.30
CA ILE A 102 -11.12 -10.94 4.37
C ILE A 102 -10.69 -9.49 4.58
N TYR A 103 -11.20 -8.55 3.78
CA TYR A 103 -10.86 -7.14 3.89
C TYR A 103 -11.26 -6.57 5.25
N THR A 104 -12.49 -6.85 5.69
CA THR A 104 -13.00 -6.39 7.00
C THR A 104 -12.12 -6.87 8.14
N LYS A 105 -11.69 -8.13 8.12
CA LYS A 105 -10.82 -8.72 9.15
C LYS A 105 -9.48 -8.00 9.26
N TRP A 106 -8.86 -7.65 8.14
CA TRP A 106 -7.47 -7.16 8.12
C TRP A 106 -7.34 -5.64 8.13
N PHE A 107 -8.34 -4.92 7.64
CA PHE A 107 -8.26 -3.46 7.47
C PHE A 107 -9.27 -2.66 8.30
N MET A 108 -10.37 -3.30 8.72
CA MET A 108 -11.48 -2.63 9.43
C MET A 108 -11.75 -3.22 10.81
N SER A 109 -10.98 -4.22 11.24
CA SER A 109 -11.12 -4.89 12.53
C SER A 109 -9.80 -4.90 13.29
N PRO A 110 -9.82 -5.05 14.63
CA PRO A 110 -8.63 -5.31 15.42
C PRO A 110 -7.84 -6.53 14.93
N VAL A 111 -6.56 -6.34 14.59
CA VAL A 111 -5.67 -7.41 14.14
C VAL A 111 -4.60 -7.75 15.20
N PRO A 112 -4.20 -9.03 15.32
CA PRO A 112 -3.06 -9.42 16.15
C PRO A 112 -1.74 -8.76 15.71
N PRO A 113 -0.74 -8.65 16.60
CA PRO A 113 -0.73 -9.11 18.00
C PRO A 113 -1.27 -8.09 19.00
N LYS A 114 -1.36 -6.80 18.61
CA LYS A 114 -1.71 -5.69 19.53
C LYS A 114 -3.19 -5.31 19.51
N GLY A 115 -4.02 -5.95 18.68
CA GLY A 115 -5.44 -5.62 18.56
C GLY A 115 -5.67 -4.25 17.91
N LEU A 116 -4.74 -3.81 17.06
CA LEU A 116 -4.82 -2.51 16.40
C LEU A 116 -5.79 -2.59 15.22
N ASN A 117 -6.55 -1.53 14.98
CA ASN A 117 -7.42 -1.43 13.81
C ASN A 117 -6.86 -0.35 12.87
N LEU A 118 -6.71 -0.69 11.58
CA LEU A 118 -6.22 0.28 10.59
C LEU A 118 -7.29 1.30 10.22
N ASN A 119 -8.58 0.98 10.44
CA ASN A 119 -9.72 1.79 10.02
C ASN A 119 -9.59 2.26 8.56
N PHE A 120 -9.16 1.34 7.69
CA PHE A 120 -8.78 1.65 6.32
C PHE A 120 -9.86 1.12 5.37
N PRO A 121 -10.82 1.96 4.94
CA PRO A 121 -11.93 1.52 4.10
C PRO A 121 -11.46 1.18 2.69
N MET A 122 -12.15 0.21 2.06
CA MET A 122 -11.86 -0.18 0.69
C MET A 122 -12.06 1.01 -0.26
N SER A 123 -11.00 1.36 -0.99
CA SER A 123 -11.04 2.42 -1.99
C SER A 123 -11.97 2.05 -3.15
N ASP A 124 -12.53 3.05 -3.82
CA ASP A 124 -13.42 2.81 -4.97
C ASP A 124 -12.70 2.10 -6.12
N LYS A 125 -11.40 2.37 -6.28
CA LYS A 125 -10.55 1.66 -7.25
C LYS A 125 -10.38 0.18 -6.92
N LEU A 126 -10.23 -0.17 -5.65
CA LEU A 126 -10.18 -1.58 -5.25
C LEU A 126 -11.53 -2.27 -5.44
N LYS A 127 -12.65 -1.58 -5.14
CA LYS A 127 -14.00 -2.11 -5.44
C LYS A 127 -14.18 -2.36 -6.94
N GLU A 128 -13.75 -1.42 -7.78
CA GLU A 128 -13.81 -1.55 -9.24
C GLU A 128 -12.96 -2.73 -9.73
N LEU A 129 -11.75 -2.92 -9.19
CA LEU A 129 -10.86 -4.04 -9.51
C LEU A 129 -11.47 -5.39 -9.10
N ILE A 130 -12.11 -5.48 -7.94
CA ILE A 130 -12.80 -6.70 -7.49
C ILE A 130 -13.96 -7.05 -8.44
N GLN A 131 -14.70 -6.05 -8.91
CA GLN A 131 -15.81 -6.24 -9.86
C GLN A 131 -15.31 -6.61 -11.26
N ASN A 132 -14.18 -6.06 -11.69
CA ASN A 132 -13.59 -6.28 -13.00
C ASN A 132 -12.11 -6.70 -12.88
N PRO A 133 -11.84 -7.97 -12.50
CA PRO A 133 -10.48 -8.40 -12.20
C PRO A 133 -9.57 -8.32 -13.44
N THR A 134 -8.35 -7.80 -13.24
CA THR A 134 -7.33 -7.73 -14.27
C THR A 134 -5.94 -7.98 -13.68
N ASP A 135 -5.02 -8.49 -14.49
CA ASP A 135 -3.61 -8.67 -14.16
C ASP A 135 -2.71 -7.62 -14.85
N LYS A 136 -3.32 -6.60 -15.47
CA LYS A 136 -2.60 -5.47 -16.03
C LYS A 136 -2.02 -4.61 -14.92
N ALA A 137 -0.82 -4.08 -15.16
CA ALA A 137 -0.27 -3.04 -14.31
C ALA A 137 -1.19 -1.80 -14.33
N ALA A 138 -1.21 -1.06 -13.22
CA ALA A 138 -1.84 0.25 -13.18
C ALA A 138 -1.18 1.16 -14.22
N GLU A 139 -1.97 2.03 -14.84
CA GLU A 139 -1.42 3.04 -15.75
C GLU A 139 -0.54 4.01 -14.97
N ASP A 140 0.66 4.29 -15.51
CA ASP A 140 1.54 5.31 -14.97
C ASP A 140 0.84 6.67 -15.02
N LYS A 141 0.46 7.24 -13.87
CA LYS A 141 0.20 8.67 -13.81
C LYS A 141 1.55 9.37 -14.02
N LYS A 142 1.83 9.79 -15.24
CA LYS A 142 2.90 10.77 -15.48
C LYS A 142 2.49 12.06 -14.75
N ALA A 143 3.27 12.40 -13.73
CA ALA A 143 3.16 13.66 -13.00
C ALA A 143 3.47 14.86 -13.90
#